data_AF-A0AAW7Q238-F1
#
_entry.id   AF-A0AAW7Q238-F1
#
_cell.length_a   1.000
_cell.length_b   1.000
_cell.length_c   1.000
_cell.angle_alpha   90.00
_cell.angle_beta   90.00
_cell.angle_gamma   90.00
#
_symmetry.space_group_name_H-M   'P 1'
#
loop_
_entity.id
_entity.type
_entity.pdbx_description
1 polymer ?
#
loop_
_entity_poly.entity_id
_entity_poly.type
_entity_poly.pdbx_seq_one_letter_code
_entity_poly.pdbx_strand_id
1 'polypeptide(L)'
;MAILLVFSGITLIGLQIYFEINMRFDDKYFGKKDSEDVTQELKAKRDNEGRLSLWESSNLRFRIFIHKWYIFKLGAILVCMGIILAIVLFLL
;
A
#
# COMPACT_ATOMS: atom_id res chain seq x y z
N MET A 1 -8.28 13.66 21.16
CA MET A 1 -8.67 13.24 19.80
C MET A 1 -7.62 13.54 18.74
N ALA A 2 -7.12 14.77 18.61
CA ALA A 2 -6.13 15.14 17.57
C ALA A 2 -4.86 14.27 17.58
N ILE A 3 -4.32 13.97 18.77
CA ILE A 3 -3.13 13.13 18.94
C ILE A 3 -3.34 11.71 18.39
N LEU A 4 -4.54 11.14 18.55
CA LEU A 4 -4.86 9.81 18.03
C LEU A 4 -4.90 9.78 16.49
N LEU A 5 -5.35 10.88 15.86
CA LEU A 5 -5.35 11.02 14.40
C LEU A 5 -3.93 11.14 13.83
N VAL A 6 -3.05 11.87 14.53
CA VAL A 6 -1.64 11.96 14.16
C VAL A 6 -0.96 10.60 14.32
N PHE A 7 -1.20 9.92 15.44
CA PHE A 7 -0.61 8.60 15.69
C PHE A 7 -1.09 7.55 14.69
N SER A 8 -2.38 7.53 14.34
CA SER A 8 -2.91 6.62 13.31
C SER A 8 -2.36 6.93 11.92
N GLY A 9 -2.21 8.21 11.57
CA GLY A 9 -1.57 8.63 10.32
C GLY A 9 -0.10 8.18 10.22
N ILE A 10 0.68 8.37 11.28
CA ILE A 10 2.07 7.89 11.36
C ILE A 10 2.13 6.35 11.24
N THR A 11 1.22 5.65 11.92
CA THR A 11 1.14 4.18 11.85
C THR A 11 0.86 3.69 10.43
N LEU A 12 -0.04 4.35 9.70
CA LEU A 12 -0.33 4.03 8.29
C LEU A 12 0.89 4.25 7.38
N ILE A 13 1.63 5.34 7.60
CA ILE A 13 2.87 5.62 6.88
C ILE A 13 3.92 4.53 7.17
N GLY A 14 4.10 4.17 8.44
CA GLY A 14 5.01 3.10 8.84
C GLY A 14 4.62 1.74 8.26
N LEU A 15 3.32 1.42 8.24
CA LEU A 15 2.79 0.19 7.66
C LEU A 15 3.07 0.10 6.16
N GLN A 16 2.91 1.21 5.43
CA GLN A 16 3.26 1.28 4.02
C GLN A 16 4.75 0.98 3.79
N ILE A 17 5.64 1.63 4.57
CA ILE A 17 7.09 1.43 4.46
C ILE A 17 7.46 -0.01 4.80
N TYR A 18 6.85 -0.58 5.84
CA TYR A 18 7.04 -1.98 6.20
C TYR A 18 6.65 -2.92 5.06
N PHE A 19 5.48 -2.71 4.44
CA PHE A 19 5.05 -3.52 3.31
C PHE A 19 5.96 -3.36 2.08
N GLU A 20 6.43 -2.15 1.81
CA GLU A 20 7.34 -1.88 0.70
C GLU A 20 8.69 -2.58 0.91
N ILE A 21 9.25 -2.52 2.12
CA ILE A 21 10.47 -3.26 2.50
C ILE A 21 10.24 -4.77 2.41
N ASN A 22 9.13 -5.27 2.95
CA ASN A 22 8.84 -6.70 2.99
C ASN A 22 8.64 -7.25 1.57
N MET A 23 8.01 -6.49 0.67
CA MET A 23 7.94 -6.84 -0.75
C MET A 23 9.29 -6.75 -1.46
N ARG A 24 10.20 -5.88 -0.99
CA ARG A 24 11.55 -5.76 -1.53
C ARG A 24 12.46 -6.93 -1.14
N PHE A 25 12.24 -7.50 0.06
CA PHE A 25 12.99 -8.64 0.61
C PHE A 25 12.48 -10.00 0.15
N ASP A 26 11.26 -10.07 -0.40
CA ASP A 26 10.73 -11.29 -0.99
C ASP A 26 11.41 -11.52 -2.36
N ASP A 27 12.63 -12.09 -2.32
CA ASP A 27 13.55 -12.35 -3.45
C ASP A 27 12.90 -13.09 -4.64
N LYS A 28 11.76 -13.74 -4.42
CA LYS A 28 10.96 -14.39 -5.45
C LYS A 28 10.48 -13.43 -6.56
N TYR A 29 10.55 -12.12 -6.32
CA TYR A 29 10.08 -11.08 -7.24
C TYR A 29 11.19 -10.14 -7.74
N PHE A 30 12.42 -10.22 -7.23
CA PHE A 30 13.54 -9.37 -7.68
C PHE A 30 13.94 -9.63 -9.14
N GLY A 31 13.66 -10.84 -9.66
CA GLY A 31 13.87 -11.20 -11.06
C GLY A 31 12.76 -10.74 -12.02
N LYS A 32 11.55 -10.42 -11.53
CA LYS A 32 10.44 -9.90 -12.35
C LYS A 32 10.37 -8.40 -12.16
N LYS A 33 11.22 -7.73 -12.94
CA LYS A 33 11.58 -6.34 -12.73
C LYS A 33 10.49 -5.34 -13.07
N ASP A 34 9.34 -5.79 -13.54
CA ASP A 34 8.27 -4.88 -13.90
C ASP A 34 6.91 -5.41 -13.46
N SER A 35 6.06 -4.51 -12.96
CA SER A 35 4.65 -4.82 -12.69
C SER A 35 3.97 -5.37 -13.94
N GLU A 36 4.46 -5.02 -15.13
CA GLU A 36 4.02 -5.56 -16.40
C GLU A 36 4.37 -7.04 -16.59
N ASP A 37 5.53 -7.49 -16.12
CA ASP A 37 6.03 -8.85 -16.27
C ASP A 37 5.22 -9.85 -15.42
N VAL A 38 4.90 -9.45 -14.18
CA VAL A 38 4.00 -10.21 -13.30
C VAL A 38 2.57 -10.21 -13.86
N THR A 39 2.13 -9.11 -14.47
CA THR A 39 0.80 -9.02 -15.11
C THR A 39 0.73 -9.87 -16.37
N GLN A 40 1.80 -9.95 -17.16
CA GLN A 40 1.90 -10.78 -18.35
C GLN A 40 1.93 -12.26 -18.00
N GLU A 41 2.68 -12.65 -16.96
CA GLU A 41 2.73 -14.04 -16.54
C GLU A 41 1.37 -14.51 -15.97
N LEU A 42 0.64 -13.63 -15.28
CA LEU A 42 -0.73 -13.93 -14.83
C LEU A 42 -1.77 -13.87 -15.95
N LYS A 43 -1.57 -13.05 -16.99
CA LYS A 43 -2.37 -13.12 -18.23
C LYS A 43 -2.11 -14.44 -18.96
N ALA A 44 -0.86 -14.85 -19.09
CA ALA A 44 -0.48 -16.13 -19.68
C ALA A 44 -1.07 -17.31 -18.89
N LYS A 45 -1.08 -17.24 -17.55
CA LYS A 45 -1.78 -18.23 -16.70
C LYS A 45 -3.31 -18.15 -16.82
N ARG A 46 -3.89 -16.95 -16.98
CA ARG A 46 -5.33 -16.79 -17.25
C ARG A 46 -5.73 -17.48 -18.56
N ASP A 47 -4.93 -17.30 -19.59
CA ASP A 47 -5.21 -17.83 -20.93
C ASP A 47 -4.93 -19.33 -21.02
N ASN A 48 -3.94 -19.85 -20.28
CA ASN A 48 -3.63 -21.29 -20.24
C ASN A 48 -4.49 -22.11 -19.27
N GLU A 49 -4.82 -21.58 -18.07
CA GLU A 49 -5.52 -22.34 -17.02
C GLU A 49 -6.99 -21.92 -16.84
N GLY A 50 -7.46 -20.88 -17.55
CA GLY A 50 -8.87 -20.44 -17.59
C GLY A 50 -9.43 -19.91 -16.27
N ARG A 51 -8.70 -20.02 -15.15
CA ARG A 51 -9.12 -19.56 -13.81
C ARG A 51 -7.94 -19.07 -12.98
N LEU A 52 -7.74 -17.76 -12.97
CA LEU A 52 -7.03 -17.12 -11.86
C LEU A 52 -7.82 -17.35 -10.58
N SER A 53 -7.19 -17.90 -9.55
CA SER A 53 -7.82 -17.99 -8.24
C SER A 53 -8.12 -16.56 -7.73
N LEU A 54 -9.28 -16.36 -7.09
CA LEU A 54 -9.64 -15.06 -6.48
C LEU A 54 -8.58 -14.54 -5.52
N TRP A 55 -7.85 -15.47 -4.90
CA TRP A 55 -6.73 -15.21 -4.00
C TRP A 55 -5.55 -14.55 -4.71
N GLU A 56 -5.13 -15.06 -5.87
CA GLU A 56 -4.03 -14.47 -6.64
C GLU A 56 -4.40 -13.10 -7.21
N SER A 57 -5.64 -12.94 -7.69
CA SER A 57 -6.16 -11.65 -8.19
C SER A 57 -6.22 -10.57 -7.10
N SER A 58 -6.64 -10.95 -5.88
CA SER A 58 -6.70 -10.02 -4.74
C SER A 58 -5.30 -9.63 -4.26
N ASN A 59 -4.38 -10.60 -4.17
CA ASN A 59 -3.00 -10.33 -3.78
C ASN A 59 -2.33 -9.36 -4.76
N LEU A 60 -2.61 -9.48 -6.06
CA LEU A 60 -2.07 -8.58 -7.08
C LEU A 60 -2.63 -7.15 -6.97
N ARG A 61 -3.95 -7.01 -6.75
CA ARG A 61 -4.56 -5.69 -6.52
C ARG A 61 -3.98 -5.02 -5.28
N PHE A 62 -3.80 -5.79 -4.20
CA PHE A 62 -3.21 -5.28 -2.97
C PHE A 62 -1.76 -4.81 -3.20
N ARG A 63 -1.01 -5.54 -4.03
CA ARG A 63 0.36 -5.18 -4.42
C ARG A 63 0.41 -3.88 -5.23
N ILE A 64 -0.42 -3.75 -6.26
CA ILE A 64 -0.54 -2.51 -7.06
C ILE A 64 -0.99 -1.35 -6.18
N PHE A 65 -1.90 -1.61 -5.23
CA PHE A 65 -2.40 -0.62 -4.29
C PHE A 65 -1.29 -0.06 -3.39
N ILE A 66 -0.45 -0.94 -2.83
CA ILE A 66 0.72 -0.53 -2.06
C ILE A 66 1.76 0.14 -2.96
N HIS A 67 2.04 -0.39 -4.15
CA HIS A 67 3.03 0.20 -5.05
C HIS A 67 2.64 1.62 -5.52
N LYS A 68 1.34 1.93 -5.56
CA LYS A 68 0.82 3.28 -5.84
C LYS A 68 0.88 4.24 -4.63
N TRP A 69 1.46 3.81 -3.51
CA TRP A 69 1.63 4.63 -2.30
C TRP A 69 0.30 5.20 -1.76
N TYR A 70 -0.82 4.48 -1.96
CA TYR A 70 -2.14 4.96 -1.52
C TYR A 70 -2.25 5.04 0.01
N ILE A 71 -1.72 4.06 0.74
CA ILE A 71 -1.75 4.05 2.21
C ILE A 71 -0.87 5.19 2.74
N PHE A 72 0.26 5.49 2.09
CA PHE A 72 1.08 6.65 2.41
C PHE A 72 0.30 7.96 2.28
N LYS A 73 -0.39 8.16 1.15
CA LYS A 73 -1.19 9.37 0.91
C LYS A 73 -2.29 9.53 1.94
N LEU A 74 -3.02 8.45 2.26
CA LEU A 74 -4.04 8.47 3.30
C LEU A 74 -3.46 8.77 4.68
N GLY A 75 -2.34 8.15 5.04
CA GLY A 75 -1.63 8.42 6.29
C GLY A 75 -1.17 9.87 6.40
N ALA A 76 -0.56 10.41 5.35
CA ALA A 76 -0.11 11.81 5.31
C ALA A 76 -1.27 12.81 5.45
N ILE A 77 -2.40 12.54 4.78
CA ILE A 77 -3.61 13.36 4.91
C ILE A 77 -4.14 13.32 6.35
N LEU A 78 -4.16 12.15 7.00
CA LEU A 78 -4.56 12.02 8.40
C LEU A 78 -3.64 12.80 9.35
N VAL A 79 -2.33 12.72 9.15
CA VAL A 79 -1.35 13.48 9.95
C VAL A 79 -1.60 14.98 9.79
N CYS A 80 -1.75 15.47 8.55
CA CYS A 80 -2.04 16.87 8.28
C CYS A 80 -3.34 17.34 8.94
N MET A 81 -4.43 16.57 8.82
CA MET A 81 -5.70 16.88 9.49
C MET A 81 -5.55 16.91 11.01
N GLY A 82 -4.83 15.94 11.59
CA GLY A 82 -4.57 15.87 13.03
C GLY A 82 -3.78 17.08 13.54
N ILE A 83 -2.77 17.53 12.79
CA ILE A 83 -1.96 18.72 13.11
C ILE A 83 -2.82 19.99 13.03
N ILE A 84 -3.58 20.17 11.96
CA ILE A 84 -4.46 21.34 11.79
C ILE A 84 -5.47 21.42 12.94
N LEU A 85 -6.10 20.28 13.29
CA LEU A 85 -7.05 20.21 14.40
C LEU A 85 -6.38 20.57 15.73
N ALA A 86 -5.14 20.12 15.96
CA ALA A 86 -4.39 20.45 17.17
C ALA A 86 -4.05 21.96 17.26
N ILE A 87 -3.67 22.58 16.14
CA ILE A 87 -3.38 24.02 16.09
C ILE A 87 -4.63 24.85 16.36
N VAL A 88 -5.77 24.50 15.74
CA VAL A 88 -7.05 25.19 15.98
C VAL A 88 -7.46 25.09 17.43
N LEU A 89 -7.35 23.90 18.04
CA LEU A 89 -7.73 23.68 19.43
C LEU A 89 -6.79 24.37 20.43
N PHE A 90 -5.54 24.64 20.04
CA PHE A 90 -4.60 25.41 20.84
C PHE A 90 -4.81 26.93 20.74
N LEU A 91 -5.29 27.41 19.59
CA LEU A 91 -5.58 28.83 19.33
C LEU A 91 -6.96 29.28 19.85
N LEU A 92 -7.88 28.33 20.07
CA LEU A 92 -9.22 28.56 20.59
C LEU A 92 -9.23 28.55 22.12
#